data_AF-A0A1Q9NMG2-F1
#
_entry.id   AF-A0A1Q9NMG2-F1
#
_cell.length_a   1.000
_cell.length_b   1.000
_cell.length_c   1.000
_cell.angle_alpha   90.00
_cell.angle_beta   90.00
_cell.angle_gamma   90.00
#
_symmetry.space_group_name_H-M   'P 1'
#
loop_
_entity.id
_entity.type
_entity.pdbx_description
1 polymer ?
#
loop_
_entity_poly.entity_id
_entity_poly.type
_entity_poly.pdbx_seq_one_letter_code
_entity_poly.pdbx_strand_id
1 'polypeptide(L)' 'MRKEKNDEIFKEILCITIFDLVKYLEKFDYLHSGMSVIDFGSGTGHDAFQIAPLIAPGHITGIDVTPEMVDYAKKPLKS' A
#
# COMPACT_ATOMS: atom_id res chain seq x y z
N MET A 1 16.26 11.01 27.24
CA MET A 1 14.87 11.22 27.69
C MET A 1 13.93 11.94 26.70
N ARG A 2 14.21 13.16 26.18
CA ARG A 2 13.32 13.80 25.16
C ARG A 2 13.47 13.23 23.73
N LYS A 3 14.66 12.75 23.35
CA LYS A 3 14.91 12.13 22.03
C LYS A 3 14.28 10.73 21.93
N GLU A 4 14.52 9.87 22.91
CA GLU A 4 13.98 8.50 22.93
C GLU A 4 12.44 8.44 22.86
N LYS A 5 11.74 9.34 23.57
CA LYS A 5 10.28 9.44 23.47
C LYS A 5 9.81 9.85 22.07
N ASN A 6 10.55 10.71 21.38
CA ASN A 6 10.21 11.08 20.01
C ASN A 6 10.48 9.94 19.03
N ASP A 7 11.52 9.13 19.26
CA ASP A 7 11.86 7.97 18.43
C ASP A 7 10.86 6.82 18.63
N GLU A 8 10.35 6.61 19.85
CA GLU A 8 9.28 5.66 20.13
C GLU A 8 7.96 6.09 19.50
N ILE A 9 7.57 7.37 19.64
CA ILE A 9 6.40 7.92 18.96
C ILE A 9 6.56 7.83 17.44
N PHE A 10 7.76 8.08 16.90
CA PHE A 10 8.02 7.91 15.48
C PHE A 10 7.91 6.46 15.06
N LYS A 11 8.42 5.50 15.84
CA LYS A 11 8.27 4.06 15.57
C LYS A 11 6.82 3.61 15.67
N GLU A 12 6.06 4.12 16.62
CA GLU A 12 4.65 3.79 16.82
C GLU A 12 3.80 4.39 15.70
N ILE A 13 4.07 5.63 15.29
CA ILE A 13 3.49 6.24 14.09
C ILE A 13 3.91 5.46 12.85
N LEU A 14 5.18 5.10 12.68
CA LEU A 14 5.66 4.31 11.53
C LEU A 14 4.99 2.93 11.48
N CYS A 15 4.78 2.30 12.64
CA CYS A 15 4.06 1.03 12.75
C CYS A 15 2.57 1.19 12.40
N ILE A 16 1.94 2.28 12.85
CA ILE A 16 0.52 2.56 12.57
C ILE A 16 0.30 3.03 11.12
N THR A 17 1.24 3.75 10.52
CA THR A 17 1.14 4.27 9.14
C THR A 17 1.46 3.24 8.08
N ILE A 18 2.31 2.23 8.38
CA ILE A 18 2.60 1.14 7.44
C ILE A 18 1.40 0.17 7.36
N PHE A 19 0.61 0.03 8.43
CA PHE A 19 -0.50 -0.93 8.45
C PHE A 19 -1.81 -0.43 7.79
N ASP A 20 -1.89 0.82 7.33
CA ASP A 20 -3.13 1.36 6.75
C ASP A 20 -2.89 2.43 5.67
N LEU A 21 -1.94 2.18 4.78
CA LEU A 21 -1.56 3.09 3.70
C LEU A 21 -2.78 3.54 2.88
N VAL A 22 -3.64 2.60 2.48
CA VAL A 22 -4.81 2.91 1.65
C VAL A 22 -5.77 3.88 2.34
N LYS A 23 -6.08 3.67 3.62
CA LYS A 23 -6.93 4.62 4.37
C LYS A 23 -6.28 5.98 4.53
N TYR A 24 -4.96 6.04 4.67
CA TYR A 24 -4.26 7.32 4.69
C TYR A 24 -4.41 8.04 3.34
N LEU A 25 -4.20 7.33 2.23
CA LEU A 25 -4.34 7.90 0.89
C LEU A 25 -5.78 8.37 0.61
N GLU A 26 -6.79 7.61 1.02
CA GLU A 26 -8.20 8.01 0.94
C GLU A 26 -8.52 9.22 1.83
N LYS A 27 -8.07 9.21 3.09
CA LYS A 27 -8.34 10.28 4.07
C LYS A 27 -7.88 11.65 3.59
N PHE A 28 -6.78 11.69 2.86
CA PHE A 28 -6.18 12.92 2.33
C PHE A 28 -6.49 13.13 0.84
N ASP A 29 -7.42 12.37 0.27
CA ASP A 29 -7.91 12.50 -1.10
C ASP A 29 -6.78 12.43 -2.14
N TYR A 30 -5.85 11.49 -1.97
CA TYR A 30 -4.78 11.22 -2.92
C TYR A 30 -5.16 10.19 -3.99
N LEU A 31 -6.28 9.48 -3.82
CA LEU A 31 -6.79 8.50 -4.78
C LEU A 31 -8.00 9.06 -5.51
N HIS A 32 -7.97 8.99 -6.83
CA HIS A 32 -9.07 9.44 -7.66
C HIS A 32 -9.42 8.41 -8.73
N SER A 33 -10.70 8.37 -9.10
CA SER A 33 -11.20 7.61 -10.24
C SER A 33 -10.46 8.02 -11.52
N GLY A 34 -10.02 7.05 -12.34
CA GLY A 34 -9.25 7.33 -13.55
C GLY A 34 -7.73 7.27 -13.38
N MET A 35 -7.22 7.15 -12.16
CA MET A 35 -5.79 7.28 -11.88
C MET A 35 -4.97 6.10 -12.41
N SER A 36 -3.75 6.39 -12.85
CA SER A 36 -2.71 5.39 -13.11
C SER A 36 -1.69 5.39 -11.98
N VAL A 37 -1.51 4.25 -11.32
CA VAL A 37 -0.66 4.09 -10.13
C VAL A 37 0.42 3.05 -10.40
N ILE A 38 1.62 3.27 -9.83
CA ILE A 38 2.71 2.30 -9.79
C ILE A 38 3.10 2.06 -8.33
N ASP A 39 3.15 0.80 -7.92
CA ASP A 39 3.51 0.38 -6.56
C ASP A 39 4.85 -0.38 -6.61
N PHE A 40 5.88 0.19 -5.98
CA PHE A 40 7.24 -0.37 -5.96
C PHE A 40 7.49 -1.13 -4.66
N GLY A 41 7.89 -2.39 -4.77
CA GLY A 41 7.97 -3.30 -3.62
C GLY A 41 6.59 -3.80 -3.21
N SER A 42 5.74 -4.10 -4.19
CA SER A 42 4.32 -4.43 -3.97
C SER A 42 4.09 -5.71 -3.18
N GLY A 43 5.13 -6.54 -2.98
CA GLY A 43 5.05 -7.80 -2.26
C GLY A 43 3.97 -8.71 -2.83
N THR A 44 3.10 -9.22 -1.96
CA THR A 44 1.96 -10.07 -2.34
C THR A 44 0.79 -9.31 -2.96
N GLY A 45 0.90 -7.98 -3.14
CA GLY A 45 -0.11 -7.13 -3.77
C GLY A 45 -1.15 -6.54 -2.82
N HIS A 46 -0.95 -6.60 -1.50
CA HIS A 46 -1.93 -6.17 -0.49
C HIS A 46 -2.52 -4.78 -0.75
N ASP A 47 -1.66 -3.76 -0.81
CA ASP A 47 -2.08 -2.37 -1.04
C ASP A 47 -2.64 -2.19 -2.45
N ALA A 48 -1.99 -2.78 -3.45
CA ALA A 48 -2.42 -2.67 -4.84
C ALA A 48 -3.84 -3.20 -5.06
N PHE A 49 -4.21 -4.32 -4.43
CA PHE A 49 -5.56 -4.88 -4.50
C PHE A 49 -6.61 -4.03 -3.78
N GLN A 50 -6.23 -3.35 -2.70
CA GLN A 50 -7.11 -2.44 -1.99
C GLN A 50 -7.30 -1.10 -2.75
N ILE A 51 -6.26 -0.61 -3.43
CA ILE A 51 -6.30 0.63 -4.22
C ILE A 51 -7.07 0.45 -5.53
N ALA A 52 -6.93 -0.71 -6.19
CA ALA A 52 -7.55 -0.99 -7.49
C ALA A 52 -9.05 -0.61 -7.61
N PRO A 53 -9.94 -0.98 -6.67
CA PRO A 53 -11.35 -0.58 -6.74
C PRO A 53 -11.58 0.92 -6.54
N LEU A 54 -10.71 1.61 -5.78
CA LEU A 54 -10.86 3.04 -5.44
C LEU A 54 -10.54 3.97 -6.62
N ILE A 55 -9.69 3.51 -7.53
CA ILE A 55 -9.28 4.30 -8.70
C ILE A 55 -10.06 3.94 -9.97
N ALA A 56 -11.04 3.03 -9.91
CA ALA A 56 -11.81 2.60 -11.09
C ALA A 56 -12.63 3.76 -11.72
N PRO A 57 -12.65 3.92 -13.06
CA PRO A 57 -11.93 3.16 -14.08
C PRO A 57 -10.49 3.65 -14.20
N GLY A 58 -9.55 2.99 -13.54
CA GLY A 58 -8.14 3.34 -13.48
C GLY A 58 -7.29 2.07 -13.52
N HIS A 59 -5.99 2.21 -13.28
CA HIS A 59 -5.06 1.10 -13.36
C HIS A 59 -3.95 1.22 -12.33
N ILE A 60 -3.56 0.09 -11.74
CA ILE A 60 -2.40 0.00 -10.86
C ILE A 60 -1.48 -1.13 -11.31
N THR A 61 -0.19 -0.83 -11.42
CA THR A 61 0.87 -1.82 -11.70
C THR A 61 1.72 -2.03 -10.44
N GLY A 62 1.68 -3.23 -9.88
CA GLY A 62 2.63 -3.64 -8.83
C GLY A 62 3.95 -4.15 -9.43
N ILE A 63 5.07 -3.70 -8.87
CA ILE A 63 6.42 -4.15 -9.23
C ILE A 63 7.09 -4.69 -7.97
N ASP A 64 7.55 -5.94 -8.04
CA ASP A 64 8.42 -6.54 -7.02
C ASP A 64 9.62 -7.20 -7.69
N VAL A 65 10.77 -7.16 -7.01
CA VAL A 65 12.02 -7.75 -7.50
C VAL A 65 12.07 -9.26 -7.24
N THR A 66 11.28 -9.75 -6.29
CA THR A 66 11.25 -11.14 -5.85
C THR A 66 10.20 -11.91 -6.65
N PRO A 67 10.58 -12.82 -7.57
CA PRO A 67 9.61 -13.53 -8.42
C PRO A 67 8.53 -14.27 -7.63
N GLU A 68 8.89 -14.83 -6.46
CA GLU A 68 7.98 -15.55 -5.59
C GLU A 68 6.82 -14.68 -5.09
N MET A 69 7.06 -13.37 -4.88
CA MET A 69 6.02 -12.41 -4.48
C MET A 69 5.06 -12.13 -5.63
N VAL A 70 5.60 -11.92 -6.83
CA VAL A 70 4.81 -11.72 -8.06
C VAL A 70 3.95 -12.96 -8.36
N ASP A 71 4.53 -14.16 -8.24
CA ASP A 71 3.83 -15.42 -8.45
C ASP A 71 2.75 -15.66 -7.39
N TYR A 72 2.99 -15.23 -6.15
CA TYR A 72 1.96 -15.25 -5.12
C TYR A 72 0.82 -14.28 -5.44
N ALA A 73 1.14 -13.03 -5.78
CA ALA A 73 0.16 -11.99 -6.07
C ALA A 73 -0.74 -12.34 -7.27
N LYS A 74 -0.21 -13.05 -8.27
CA LYS A 74 -0.98 -13.52 -9.44
C LYS A 74 -2.00 -14.61 -9.13
N LYS A 75 -1.97 -15.22 -7.96
CA LYS A 75 -2.96 -16.25 -7.59
C LYS A 75 -4.34 -15.60 -7.48
N PRO A 76 -5.42 -16.34 -7.82
CA PRO A 76 -6.77 -15.81 -7.65
C PRO A 76 -7.01 -15.42 -6.20
N LEU A 77 -7.56 -14.22 -5.99
CA LEU A 77 -8.07 -13.82 -4.68
C LEU A 77 -9.11 -14.85 -4.25
N LYS A 78 -8.86 -15.51 -3.11
CA LYS A 78 -9.86 -16.38 -2.50
C LYS A 78 -10.89 -15.48 -1.84
N SER A 79 -12.09 -15.45 -2.43
CA SER A 79 -13.30 -14.82 -1.90
C SER A 79 -13.74 -15.42 -0.58
#